data_AF-A0A165W8I8-F1
#
_entry.id   AF-A0A165W8I8-F1
#
_cell.length_a   1.000
_cell.length_b   1.000
_cell.length_c   1.000
_cell.angle_alpha   90.00
_cell.angle_beta   90.00
_cell.angle_gamma   90.00
#
_symmetry.space_group_name_H-M   'P 1'
#
loop_
_entity.id
_entity.type
_entity.pdbx_description
1 polymer ?
#
loop_
_entity_poly.entity_id
_entity_poly.type
_entity_poly.pdbx_seq_one_letter_code
_entity_poly.pdbx_strand_id
1 'polypeptide(L)'
;MRAKSSITLRSIYNVSQQIKAKSISRLPHRVSQLATRRRTNLEVPSFTLPPVESVSQVLIDAGASAELAVRVSVVLEQQVTQLRQSVLDGLRRTWTRLSALDHEDRPDSLMNRTVEIQTRMYNLQVKTWMDRAVDQCQRLTVSAGAKSHTQTRRLVFNQEYIPVLEYMFAHNRFPSQADKTFLAKKSGMSYKQIHVWVRILSASNHSRCLQ
;
A
#
# COMPACT_ATOMS: atom_id res chain seq x y z
N MET A 1 18.72 -4.98 1.52
CA MET A 1 17.65 -4.52 2.44
C MET A 1 16.29 -4.26 1.75
N ARG A 2 15.96 -4.91 0.61
CA ARG A 2 14.71 -4.64 -0.15
C ARG A 2 13.52 -5.57 0.18
N ALA A 3 13.66 -6.52 1.10
CA ALA A 3 12.65 -7.56 1.32
C ALA A 3 11.44 -7.15 2.18
N LYS A 4 11.55 -6.10 3.02
CA LYS A 4 10.49 -5.75 3.98
C LYS A 4 9.32 -4.98 3.34
N SER A 5 9.53 -4.25 2.24
CA SER A 5 8.46 -3.53 1.52
C SER A 5 7.51 -4.43 0.72
N SER A 6 7.92 -5.67 0.42
CA SER A 6 7.09 -6.62 -0.37
C SER A 6 5.95 -7.22 0.46
N ILE A 7 6.17 -7.39 1.77
CA ILE A 7 5.20 -8.06 2.67
C ILE A 7 3.98 -7.16 2.93
N THR A 8 4.19 -5.85 3.11
CA THR A 8 3.11 -4.89 3.34
C THR A 8 2.21 -4.71 2.11
N LEU A 9 2.76 -4.74 0.89
CA LEU A 9 1.98 -4.61 -0.34
C LEU A 9 1.07 -5.83 -0.59
N ARG A 10 1.55 -7.05 -0.29
CA ARG A 10 0.72 -8.26 -0.39
C ARG A 10 -0.45 -8.24 0.59
N SER A 11 -0.24 -7.70 1.80
CA SER A 11 -1.32 -7.57 2.79
C SER A 11 -2.41 -6.60 2.32
N ILE A 12 -2.03 -5.44 1.78
CA ILE A 12 -2.98 -4.44 1.25
C ILE A 12 -3.74 -5.02 0.04
N TYR A 13 -3.04 -5.73 -0.85
CA TYR A 13 -3.65 -6.38 -2.01
C TYR A 13 -4.68 -7.45 -1.61
N ASN A 14 -4.35 -8.32 -0.64
CA ASN A 14 -5.25 -9.38 -0.17
C ASN A 14 -6.52 -8.84 0.50
N VAL A 15 -6.42 -7.75 1.26
CA VAL A 15 -7.61 -7.09 1.83
C VAL A 15 -8.50 -6.54 0.72
N SER A 16 -7.93 -5.99 -0.35
CA SER A 16 -8.72 -5.49 -1.49
C SER A 16 -9.48 -6.62 -2.21
N GLN A 17 -8.87 -7.80 -2.35
CA GLN A 17 -9.48 -8.95 -3.01
C GLN A 17 -10.62 -9.57 -2.18
N GLN A 18 -10.49 -9.63 -0.86
CA GLN A 18 -11.57 -10.14 0.00
C GLN A 18 -12.83 -9.25 -0.04
N ILE A 19 -12.67 -7.95 -0.24
CA ILE A 19 -13.81 -7.02 -0.34
C ILE A 19 -14.53 -7.18 -1.69
N LYS A 20 -13.80 -7.41 -2.79
CA LYS A 20 -14.40 -7.68 -4.11
C LYS A 20 -15.26 -8.94 -4.13
N ALA A 21 -14.78 -10.02 -3.53
CA ALA A 21 -15.49 -11.31 -3.53
C ALA A 21 -16.84 -11.25 -2.78
N LYS A 22 -16.96 -10.41 -1.76
CA LYS A 22 -18.16 -10.34 -0.91
C LYS A 22 -19.28 -9.46 -1.47
N SER A 23 -18.97 -8.57 -2.42
CA SER A 23 -19.90 -7.54 -2.91
C SER A 23 -20.67 -7.96 -4.16
N ILE A 24 -20.23 -8.98 -4.88
CA ILE A 24 -20.78 -9.37 -6.20
C ILE A 24 -21.90 -10.43 -6.10
N SER A 25 -22.03 -11.14 -4.98
CA SER A 25 -22.87 -12.35 -4.89
C SER A 25 -24.35 -12.14 -4.52
N ARG A 26 -24.87 -10.90 -4.46
CA ARG A 26 -26.26 -10.65 -4.01
C ARG A 26 -27.10 -9.83 -4.99
N LEU A 27 -27.28 -10.31 -6.23
CA LEU A 27 -28.33 -9.80 -7.12
C LEU A 27 -29.13 -10.94 -7.76
N PRO A 28 -30.45 -11.02 -7.52
CA PRO A 28 -31.29 -12.09 -8.07
C PRO A 28 -31.40 -11.99 -9.60
N HIS A 29 -30.98 -13.06 -10.27
CA HIS A 29 -31.16 -13.30 -11.71
C HIS A 29 -32.58 -13.82 -11.97
N ARG A 30 -33.57 -12.94 -12.07
CA ARG A 30 -34.85 -13.34 -12.68
C ARG A 30 -35.66 -12.10 -13.07
N VAL A 31 -35.56 -11.67 -14.32
CA VAL A 31 -36.69 -11.24 -15.17
C VAL A 31 -36.15 -11.19 -16.60
N SER A 32 -36.51 -12.19 -17.41
CA SER A 32 -36.33 -12.16 -18.86
C SER A 32 -37.72 -12.27 -19.47
N GLN A 33 -37.91 -11.56 -20.58
CA GLN A 33 -39.04 -11.61 -21.51
C GLN A 33 -40.25 -10.78 -21.08
N LEU A 34 -40.38 -9.58 -21.68
CA LEU A 34 -41.56 -9.14 -22.42
C LEU A 34 -41.33 -7.72 -23.00
N ALA A 35 -41.93 -7.50 -24.17
CA ALA A 35 -42.21 -6.21 -24.86
C ALA A 35 -41.16 -5.59 -25.81
N THR A 36 -41.40 -5.82 -27.11
CA THR A 36 -41.00 -4.98 -28.25
C THR A 36 -41.93 -3.76 -28.31
N ARG A 37 -41.59 -2.64 -27.66
CA ARG A 37 -42.35 -1.38 -27.74
C ARG A 37 -41.42 -0.20 -28.02
N ARG A 38 -41.93 0.80 -28.74
CA ARG A 38 -41.22 1.98 -29.29
C ARG A 38 -40.21 2.56 -28.28
N ARG A 39 -38.93 2.52 -28.65
CA ARG A 39 -37.84 3.19 -27.93
C ARG A 39 -37.93 4.69 -28.17
N THR A 40 -38.53 5.44 -27.26
CA THR A 40 -38.20 6.86 -27.13
C THR A 40 -36.79 6.94 -26.52
N ASN A 41 -35.89 7.70 -27.16
CA ASN A 41 -34.56 7.95 -26.64
C ASN A 41 -34.65 8.80 -25.36
N LEU A 42 -34.93 8.18 -24.22
CA LEU A 42 -34.81 8.86 -22.93
C LEU A 42 -33.33 9.08 -22.66
N GLU A 43 -32.93 10.34 -22.61
CA GLU A 43 -31.61 10.72 -22.14
C GLU A 43 -31.44 10.30 -20.68
N VAL A 44 -30.32 9.65 -20.38
CA VAL A 44 -29.99 9.23 -19.02
C VAL A 44 -29.63 10.48 -18.21
N PRO A 45 -30.27 10.75 -17.06
CA PRO A 45 -29.92 11.87 -16.22
C PRO A 45 -28.42 11.85 -15.87
N SER A 46 -27.78 13.01 -15.93
CA SER A 46 -26.37 13.15 -15.55
C SER A 46 -26.21 13.05 -14.03
N PHE A 47 -25.91 11.86 -13.53
CA PHE A 47 -25.64 11.65 -12.11
C PHE A 47 -24.21 12.09 -11.74
N THR A 48 -24.07 13.14 -10.93
CA THR A 48 -22.78 13.58 -10.41
C THR A 48 -22.59 13.13 -8.96
N LEU A 49 -21.69 12.18 -8.73
CA LEU A 49 -21.20 11.84 -7.39
C LEU A 49 -20.14 12.86 -6.95
N PRO A 50 -20.06 13.19 -5.65
CA PRO A 50 -19.12 14.17 -5.14
C PRO A 50 -17.67 13.75 -5.39
N PRO A 51 -16.76 14.70 -5.69
CA PRO A 51 -15.34 14.43 -5.77
C PRO A 51 -14.80 14.01 -4.40
N VAL A 52 -13.82 13.11 -4.38
CA VAL A 52 -13.17 12.69 -3.14
C VAL A 52 -12.04 13.67 -2.82
N GLU A 53 -12.01 14.14 -1.58
CA GLU A 53 -10.94 15.00 -1.07
C GLU A 53 -9.57 14.29 -1.12
N SER A 54 -8.49 15.05 -1.23
CA SER A 54 -7.14 14.48 -1.35
C SER A 54 -6.78 13.69 -0.08
N VAL A 55 -6.76 12.37 -0.20
CA VAL A 55 -6.50 11.47 0.93
C VAL A 55 -5.06 11.59 1.46
N SER A 56 -4.14 12.11 0.63
CA SER A 56 -2.73 12.28 0.99
C SER A 56 -2.55 13.20 2.20
N GLN A 57 -3.26 14.32 2.28
CA GLN A 57 -3.12 15.27 3.39
C GLN A 57 -3.62 14.66 4.71
N VAL A 58 -4.79 14.01 4.68
CA VAL A 58 -5.37 13.34 5.84
C VAL A 58 -4.43 12.26 6.41
N LEU A 59 -3.74 11.52 5.54
CA LEU A 59 -2.76 10.52 5.96
C LEU A 59 -1.49 11.15 6.56
N ILE A 60 -1.02 12.26 6.00
CA ILE A 60 0.13 13.02 6.54
C ILE A 60 -0.22 13.57 7.93
N ASP A 61 -1.40 14.17 8.09
CA ASP A 61 -1.88 14.70 9.37
C ASP A 61 -2.06 13.60 10.41
N ALA A 62 -2.38 12.37 9.97
CA ALA A 62 -2.43 11.19 10.82
C ALA A 62 -1.05 10.60 11.18
N GLY A 63 0.05 11.24 10.75
CA GLY A 63 1.42 10.84 11.08
C GLY A 63 2.03 9.80 10.12
N ALA A 64 1.47 9.62 8.92
CA ALA A 64 2.11 8.82 7.88
C ALA A 64 3.28 9.58 7.24
N SER A 65 4.31 8.87 6.77
CA SER A 65 5.35 9.50 5.94
C SER A 65 4.75 9.94 4.60
N ALA A 66 5.24 11.06 4.04
CA ALA A 66 4.75 11.59 2.76
C ALA A 66 4.81 10.53 1.63
N GLU A 67 5.88 9.74 1.56
CA GLU A 67 6.01 8.66 0.59
C GLU A 67 4.94 7.56 0.75
N LEU A 68 4.62 7.20 1.99
CA LEU A 68 3.58 6.19 2.29
C LEU A 68 2.20 6.76 1.98
N ALA A 69 1.94 8.00 2.37
CA ALA A 69 0.68 8.69 2.12
C ALA A 69 0.36 8.76 0.62
N VAL A 70 1.32 9.13 -0.23
CA VAL A 70 1.17 9.17 -1.69
C VAL A 70 0.87 7.78 -2.27
N ARG A 71 1.54 6.73 -1.77
CA ARG A 71 1.30 5.37 -2.25
C ARG A 71 -0.10 4.86 -1.89
N VAL A 72 -0.53 5.13 -0.67
CA VAL A 72 -1.86 4.74 -0.17
C VAL A 72 -2.95 5.55 -0.87
N SER A 73 -2.74 6.85 -1.12
CA SER A 73 -3.71 7.69 -1.81
C SER A 73 -3.98 7.20 -3.23
N VAL A 74 -2.94 6.87 -4.01
CA VAL A 74 -3.09 6.34 -5.37
C VAL A 74 -3.95 5.06 -5.39
N VAL A 75 -3.72 4.15 -4.44
CA VAL A 75 -4.51 2.91 -4.35
C VAL A 75 -5.96 3.21 -3.98
N LEU A 76 -6.19 4.09 -3.00
CA LEU A 76 -7.55 4.48 -2.59
C LEU A 76 -8.31 5.19 -3.71
N GLU A 77 -7.68 6.14 -4.40
CA GLU A 77 -8.26 6.84 -5.55
C GLU A 77 -8.66 5.87 -6.67
N GLN A 78 -7.84 4.85 -6.92
CA GLN A 78 -8.18 3.79 -7.88
C GLN A 78 -9.41 2.99 -7.41
N GLN A 79 -9.50 2.63 -6.13
CA GLN A 79 -10.65 1.90 -5.58
C GLN A 79 -11.93 2.75 -5.59
N VAL A 80 -11.83 4.02 -5.21
CA VAL A 80 -12.92 5.01 -5.26
C VAL A 80 -13.44 5.16 -6.68
N THR A 81 -12.53 5.25 -7.66
CA THR A 81 -12.91 5.34 -9.09
C THR A 81 -13.67 4.09 -9.54
N GLN A 82 -13.21 2.89 -9.15
CA GLN A 82 -13.92 1.63 -9.45
C GLN A 82 -15.30 1.58 -8.79
N LEU A 83 -15.40 1.99 -7.53
CA LEU A 83 -16.68 2.06 -6.81
C LEU A 83 -17.64 3.05 -7.48
N ARG A 84 -17.15 4.23 -7.86
CA ARG A 84 -17.91 5.27 -8.55
C ARG A 84 -18.50 4.73 -9.86
N GLN A 85 -17.68 4.07 -10.69
CA GLN A 85 -18.15 3.45 -11.93
C GLN A 85 -19.21 2.37 -11.65
N SER A 86 -18.98 1.52 -10.66
CA SER A 86 -19.93 0.47 -10.28
C SER A 86 -21.29 1.01 -9.85
N VAL A 87 -21.30 2.09 -9.06
CA VAL A 87 -22.53 2.78 -8.62
C VAL A 87 -23.24 3.42 -9.81
N LEU A 88 -22.52 4.10 -10.71
CA LEU A 88 -23.10 4.71 -11.91
C LEU A 88 -23.71 3.66 -12.85
N ASP A 89 -23.04 2.53 -13.05
CA ASP A 89 -23.58 1.42 -13.84
C ASP A 89 -24.80 0.78 -13.17
N GLY A 90 -24.79 0.71 -11.83
CA GLY A 90 -25.95 0.32 -11.04
C GLY A 90 -27.15 1.23 -11.29
N LEU A 91 -26.95 2.54 -11.17
CA LEU A 91 -27.99 3.56 -11.38
C LEU A 91 -28.53 3.54 -12.81
N ARG A 92 -27.65 3.40 -13.82
CA ARG A 92 -28.05 3.25 -15.23
C ARG A 92 -28.94 2.03 -15.43
N ARG A 93 -28.55 0.88 -14.87
CA ARG A 93 -29.36 -0.36 -14.96
C ARG A 93 -30.71 -0.21 -14.27
N THR A 94 -30.77 0.43 -13.11
CA THR A 94 -32.05 0.69 -12.43
C THR A 94 -32.92 1.66 -13.22
N TRP A 95 -32.33 2.69 -13.83
CA TRP A 95 -33.04 3.64 -14.69
C TRP A 95 -33.68 2.94 -15.89
N THR A 96 -32.90 2.18 -16.65
CA THR A 96 -33.41 1.45 -17.83
C THR A 96 -34.55 0.49 -17.47
N ARG A 97 -34.52 -0.09 -16.27
CA ARG A 97 -35.59 -0.95 -15.77
C ARG A 97 -36.83 -0.16 -15.36
N LEU A 98 -36.65 0.94 -14.63
CA LEU A 98 -37.75 1.80 -14.19
C LEU A 98 -38.44 2.48 -15.38
N SER A 99 -37.67 2.92 -16.39
CA SER A 99 -38.22 3.53 -17.61
C SER A 99 -38.98 2.53 -18.49
N ALA A 100 -38.78 1.23 -18.29
CA ALA A 100 -39.52 0.19 -18.99
C ALA A 100 -40.86 -0.14 -18.32
N LEU A 101 -41.08 0.31 -17.07
CA LEU A 101 -42.36 0.20 -16.39
C LEU A 101 -43.26 1.34 -16.88
N ASP A 102 -44.35 0.99 -17.55
CA ASP A 102 -45.34 1.91 -18.11
C ASP A 102 -46.22 2.50 -16.99
N HIS A 103 -45.61 3.28 -16.10
CA HIS A 103 -46.33 3.97 -15.02
C HIS A 103 -46.39 5.46 -15.32
N GLU A 104 -47.60 5.95 -15.59
CA GLU A 104 -47.88 7.36 -15.91
C GLU A 104 -47.42 8.34 -14.80
N ASP A 105 -47.23 7.89 -13.55
CA ASP A 105 -47.29 8.82 -12.43
C ASP A 105 -46.10 8.94 -11.47
N ARG A 106 -44.96 8.22 -11.57
CA ARG A 106 -43.89 8.43 -10.54
C ARG A 106 -42.46 7.89 -10.75
N PRO A 107 -41.86 7.87 -11.96
CA PRO A 107 -40.46 7.46 -12.10
C PRO A 107 -39.48 8.35 -11.31
N ASP A 108 -39.77 9.65 -11.16
CA ASP A 108 -38.83 10.61 -10.61
C ASP A 108 -38.63 10.49 -9.09
N SER A 109 -39.69 10.27 -8.30
CA SER A 109 -39.53 10.16 -6.84
C SER A 109 -38.76 8.89 -6.44
N LEU A 110 -39.00 7.78 -7.16
CA LEU A 110 -38.30 6.52 -6.95
C LEU A 110 -36.83 6.61 -7.39
N MET A 111 -36.57 7.30 -8.51
CA MET A 111 -35.20 7.52 -8.97
C MET A 111 -34.42 8.41 -7.98
N ASN A 112 -35.00 9.53 -7.54
CA ASN A 112 -34.39 10.40 -6.55
C ASN A 112 -34.05 9.65 -5.26
N ARG A 113 -34.98 8.80 -4.79
CA ARG A 113 -34.74 7.96 -3.61
C ARG A 113 -33.63 6.92 -3.83
N THR A 114 -33.56 6.33 -5.02
CA THR A 114 -32.50 5.38 -5.39
C THR A 114 -31.14 6.08 -5.42
N VAL A 115 -31.05 7.26 -6.03
CA VAL A 115 -29.83 8.08 -6.08
C VAL A 115 -29.38 8.46 -4.67
N GLU A 116 -30.29 8.89 -3.80
CA GLU A 116 -30.01 9.25 -2.42
C GLU A 116 -29.40 8.05 -1.66
N ILE A 117 -30.03 6.88 -1.74
CA ILE A 117 -29.56 5.66 -1.08
C ILE A 117 -28.18 5.26 -1.61
N GLN A 118 -27.99 5.23 -2.94
CA GLN A 118 -26.72 4.85 -3.56
C GLN A 118 -25.60 5.83 -3.18
N THR A 119 -25.89 7.13 -3.15
CA THR A 119 -24.94 8.17 -2.73
C THR A 119 -24.54 8.00 -1.27
N ARG A 120 -25.52 7.73 -0.39
CA ARG A 120 -25.25 7.45 1.03
C ARG A 120 -24.36 6.23 1.22
N MET A 121 -24.63 5.15 0.49
CA MET A 121 -23.84 3.92 0.54
C MET A 121 -22.42 4.14 0.00
N TYR A 122 -22.27 4.87 -1.11
CA TYR A 122 -20.99 5.29 -1.66
C TYR A 122 -20.17 6.05 -0.61
N ASN A 123 -20.74 7.09 0.01
CA ASN A 123 -20.06 7.91 1.00
C ASN A 123 -19.63 7.09 2.23
N LEU A 124 -20.49 6.21 2.73
CA LEU A 124 -20.17 5.33 3.86
C LEU A 124 -19.02 4.38 3.53
N GLN A 125 -19.00 3.84 2.32
CA GLN A 125 -17.97 2.92 1.86
C GLN A 125 -16.61 3.62 1.72
N VAL A 126 -16.59 4.81 1.11
CA VAL A 126 -15.38 5.64 0.98
C VAL A 126 -14.84 6.01 2.36
N LYS A 127 -15.70 6.48 3.27
CA LYS A 127 -15.32 6.78 4.66
C LYS A 127 -14.70 5.58 5.36
N THR A 128 -15.34 4.41 5.26
CA THR A 128 -14.83 3.16 5.86
C THR A 128 -13.45 2.78 5.32
N TRP A 129 -13.18 3.00 4.02
CA TRP A 129 -11.86 2.76 3.45
C TRP A 129 -10.82 3.77 3.94
N MET A 130 -11.18 5.04 4.07
CA MET A 130 -10.30 6.08 4.61
C MET A 130 -9.92 5.79 6.07
N ASP A 131 -10.91 5.50 6.92
CA ASP A 131 -10.69 5.19 8.35
C ASP A 131 -9.74 3.98 8.51
N ARG A 132 -9.90 2.95 7.67
CA ARG A 132 -9.02 1.77 7.67
C ARG A 132 -7.60 2.10 7.20
N ALA A 133 -7.46 2.97 6.21
CA ALA A 133 -6.15 3.38 5.73
C ALA A 133 -5.38 4.19 6.79
N VAL A 134 -6.09 5.07 7.51
CA VAL A 134 -5.55 5.82 8.65
C VAL A 134 -5.11 4.88 9.77
N ASP A 135 -5.97 3.95 10.21
CA ASP A 135 -5.63 2.96 11.24
C ASP A 135 -4.39 2.14 10.86
N GLN A 136 -4.31 1.68 9.61
CA GLN A 136 -3.14 0.94 9.13
C GLN A 136 -1.86 1.78 9.14
N CYS A 137 -1.93 3.04 8.73
CA CYS A 137 -0.77 3.94 8.77
C CYS A 137 -0.31 4.18 10.21
N GLN A 138 -1.23 4.45 11.14
CA GLN A 138 -0.92 4.63 12.55
C GLN A 138 -0.25 3.39 13.16
N ARG A 139 -0.76 2.19 12.86
CA ARG A 139 -0.16 0.93 13.32
C ARG A 139 1.25 0.71 12.76
N LEU A 140 1.51 1.11 11.53
CA LEU A 140 2.85 1.04 10.93
C LEU A 140 3.80 2.07 11.58
N THR A 141 3.33 3.28 11.88
CA THR A 141 4.13 4.31 12.55
C THR A 141 4.49 3.90 13.99
N VAL A 142 3.52 3.41 14.77
CA VAL A 142 3.76 2.94 16.15
C VAL A 142 4.71 1.74 16.18
N SER A 143 4.54 0.78 15.25
CA SER A 143 5.42 -0.38 15.19
C SER A 143 6.84 -0.07 14.68
N ALA A 144 7.00 0.97 13.84
CA ALA A 144 8.30 1.50 13.47
C ALA A 144 8.99 2.18 14.65
N GLY A 145 8.25 2.97 15.45
CA GLY A 145 8.74 3.60 16.67
C GLY A 145 9.18 2.59 17.73
N ALA A 146 8.37 1.57 18.00
CA ALA A 146 8.67 0.55 19.01
C ALA A 146 9.88 -0.34 18.64
N LYS A 147 10.14 -0.56 17.35
CA LYS A 147 11.32 -1.33 16.88
C LYS A 147 12.57 -0.46 16.67
N SER A 148 12.46 0.86 16.80
CA SER A 148 13.58 1.80 16.76
C SER A 148 14.45 1.75 18.03
N HIS A 149 14.04 1.06 19.09
CA HIS A 149 14.92 0.87 20.26
C HIS A 149 15.94 -0.26 20.07
N THR A 150 15.75 -1.14 19.09
CA THR A 150 16.86 -1.78 18.38
C THR A 150 17.34 -0.87 17.26
N GLN A 151 17.66 0.37 17.62
CA GLN A 151 18.56 1.20 16.86
C GLN A 151 19.70 0.27 16.48
N THR A 152 19.92 0.08 15.19
CA THR A 152 21.27 -0.04 14.67
C THR A 152 22.00 1.21 15.18
N ARG A 153 22.44 1.18 16.45
CA ARG A 153 23.62 1.92 16.88
C ARG A 153 24.57 1.59 15.75
N ARG A 154 24.96 2.59 14.96
CA ARG A 154 26.08 2.44 14.02
C ARG A 154 27.15 1.81 14.90
N LEU A 155 27.37 0.51 14.73
CA LEU A 155 28.26 -0.23 15.61
C LEU A 155 29.59 0.46 15.40
N VAL A 156 29.98 1.27 16.39
CA VAL A 156 31.21 2.03 16.34
C VAL A 156 32.29 0.97 16.16
N PHE A 157 33.12 1.15 15.13
CA PHE A 157 34.20 0.21 14.87
C PHE A 157 35.08 0.16 16.11
N ASN A 158 35.32 -1.03 16.67
CA ASN A 158 36.05 -1.17 17.92
C ASN A 158 37.53 -0.83 17.69
N GLN A 159 37.91 0.41 18.00
CA GLN A 159 39.25 0.96 17.73
C GLN A 159 40.35 0.21 18.49
N GLU A 160 40.02 -0.34 19.66
CA GLU A 160 40.98 -1.08 20.51
C GLU A 160 41.49 -2.36 19.83
N TYR A 161 40.71 -2.93 18.90
CA TYR A 161 41.07 -4.16 18.18
C TYR A 161 41.80 -3.91 16.86
N ILE A 162 42.02 -2.66 16.44
CA ILE A 162 42.74 -2.34 15.18
C ILE A 162 44.13 -2.97 15.14
N PRO A 163 45.00 -2.84 16.18
CA PRO A 163 46.35 -3.40 16.12
C PRO A 163 46.36 -4.93 15.93
N VAL A 164 45.41 -5.63 16.56
CA VAL A 164 45.25 -7.08 16.43
C VAL A 164 44.80 -7.46 15.03
N LEU A 165 43.86 -6.71 14.44
CA LEU A 165 43.39 -6.94 13.08
C LEU A 165 44.50 -6.70 12.05
N GLU A 166 45.29 -5.63 12.22
CA GLU A 166 46.45 -5.33 11.38
C GLU A 166 47.53 -6.41 11.48
N TYR A 167 47.85 -6.86 12.69
CA TYR A 167 48.77 -7.98 12.91
C TYR A 167 48.31 -9.25 12.19
N MET A 168 47.04 -9.64 12.35
CA MET A 168 46.48 -10.82 11.68
C MET A 168 46.49 -10.67 10.15
N PHE A 169 46.23 -9.46 9.64
CA PHE A 169 46.27 -9.18 8.20
C PHE A 169 47.70 -9.25 7.64
N ALA A 170 48.70 -8.81 8.40
CA ALA A 170 50.10 -8.92 8.02
C ALA A 170 50.54 -10.39 7.83
N HIS A 171 50.02 -11.30 8.67
CA HIS A 171 50.29 -12.74 8.58
C HIS A 171 49.48 -13.43 7.50
N ASN A 172 48.21 -13.03 7.31
CA ASN A 172 47.34 -13.58 6.28
C ASN A 172 46.48 -12.48 5.64
N ARG A 173 46.87 -12.06 4.43
CA ARG A 173 46.15 -11.02 3.66
C ARG A 173 44.77 -11.46 3.16
N PHE A 174 44.50 -12.77 3.11
CA PHE A 174 43.25 -13.33 2.62
C PHE A 174 42.62 -14.26 3.66
N PRO A 175 42.14 -13.69 4.79
CA PRO A 175 41.54 -14.50 5.84
C PRO A 175 40.32 -15.25 5.32
N SER A 176 40.21 -16.52 5.72
CA SER A 176 39.08 -17.38 5.37
C SER A 176 37.79 -16.86 6.01
N GLN A 177 36.63 -17.42 5.62
CA GLN A 177 35.37 -17.10 6.28
C GLN A 177 35.39 -17.48 7.77
N ALA A 178 36.06 -18.57 8.13
CA ALA A 178 36.23 -18.99 9.52
C ALA A 178 37.04 -17.96 10.31
N ASP A 179 38.15 -17.47 9.75
CA ASP A 179 39.01 -16.46 10.39
C ASP A 179 38.27 -15.14 10.60
N LYS A 180 37.54 -14.67 9.58
CA LYS A 180 36.72 -13.45 9.68
C LYS A 180 35.63 -13.58 10.75
N THR A 181 35.05 -14.77 10.89
CA THR A 181 34.04 -15.05 11.93
C THR A 181 34.68 -15.10 13.32
N PHE A 182 35.86 -15.69 13.44
CA PHE A 182 36.63 -15.70 14.68
C PHE A 182 37.00 -14.28 15.13
N LEU A 183 37.51 -13.44 14.21
CA LEU A 183 37.85 -12.05 14.50
C LEU A 183 36.63 -11.21 14.86
N ALA A 184 35.50 -11.42 14.19
CA ALA A 184 34.22 -10.79 14.54
C ALA A 184 33.81 -11.13 15.97
N LYS A 185 33.86 -12.42 16.34
CA LYS A 185 33.54 -12.89 17.69
C LYS A 185 34.50 -12.32 18.75
N LYS A 186 35.81 -12.25 18.45
CA LYS A 186 36.83 -11.75 19.38
C LYS A 186 36.77 -10.24 19.60
N SER A 187 36.45 -9.47 18.56
CA SER A 187 36.42 -8.00 18.62
C SER A 187 35.06 -7.41 19.01
N GLY A 188 34.03 -8.24 19.12
CA GLY A 188 32.64 -7.78 19.32
C GLY A 188 32.05 -7.09 18.09
N MET A 189 32.66 -7.24 16.90
CA MET A 189 32.18 -6.65 15.66
C MET A 189 31.37 -7.65 14.83
N SER A 190 30.54 -7.14 13.92
CA SER A 190 29.85 -7.99 12.96
C SER A 190 30.82 -8.53 11.90
N TYR A 191 30.56 -9.74 11.41
CA TYR A 191 31.29 -10.32 10.27
C TYR A 191 31.39 -9.37 9.08
N LYS A 192 30.31 -8.62 8.80
CA LYS A 192 30.27 -7.63 7.71
C LYS A 192 31.25 -6.49 7.93
N GLN A 193 31.42 -6.00 9.17
CA GLN A 193 32.41 -4.95 9.49
C GLN A 193 33.83 -5.45 9.24
N ILE A 194 34.17 -6.64 9.76
CA ILE A 194 35.48 -7.26 9.51
C ILE A 194 35.72 -7.45 8.01
N HIS A 195 34.72 -7.95 7.28
CA HIS A 195 34.83 -8.18 5.85
C HIS A 195 35.05 -6.88 5.05
N VAL A 196 34.31 -5.81 5.38
CA VAL A 196 34.47 -4.49 4.74
C VAL A 196 35.84 -3.90 5.08
N TRP A 197 36.28 -4.01 6.33
CA TRP A 197 37.60 -3.54 6.77
C TRP A 197 38.73 -4.24 6.00
N VAL A 198 38.70 -5.57 5.90
CA VAL A 198 39.68 -6.34 5.09
C VAL A 198 39.69 -5.87 3.64
N ARG A 199 38.51 -5.65 3.03
CA ARG A 199 38.41 -5.17 1.65
C ARG A 199 39.06 -3.79 1.46
N ILE A 200 38.81 -2.85 2.38
CA ILE A 200 39.39 -1.50 2.32
C ILE A 200 40.92 -1.59 2.45
N LEU A 201 41.42 -2.36 3.42
CA LEU A 201 42.84 -2.50 3.68
C LEU A 201 43.59 -3.15 2.50
N SER A 202 43.00 -4.17 1.88
CA SER A 202 43.53 -4.80 0.67
C SER A 202 43.65 -3.82 -0.49
N ALA A 203 42.66 -2.92 -0.67
CA ALA A 203 42.70 -1.90 -1.71
C ALA A 203 43.78 -0.84 -1.44
N SER A 204 43.90 -0.35 -0.20
CA SER A 204 44.89 0.67 0.17
C SER A 204 46.34 0.20 0.06
N ASN A 205 46.63 -1.07 0.38
CA ASN A 205 47.99 -1.62 0.26
C ASN A 205 48.40 -1.88 -1.19
N HIS A 206 47.45 -2.12 -2.10
CA HIS A 206 47.76 -2.30 -3.52
C HIS A 206 48.30 -1.02 -4.16
N SER A 207 47.81 0.15 -3.72
CA SER A 207 48.29 1.45 -4.20
C SER A 207 49.69 1.82 -3.68
N ARG A 208 50.18 1.20 -2.59
CA ARG A 208 51.50 1.49 -2.00
C ARG A 208 52.64 0.63 -2.57
N CYS A 209 52.33 -0.46 -3.27
CA CYS A 209 53.34 -1.32 -3.90
C CYS A 209 53.67 -0.95 -5.36
N LEU A 210 53.03 0.08 -5.92
CA LEU A 210 53.22 0.53 -7.31
C LEU A 210 53.98 1.87 -7.41
N GLN A 211 54.66 2.28 -6.34
CA GLN A 211 55.61 3.40 -6.30
C GLN A 211 57.00 2.85 -5.97
#